data_AF-A0A0C2Y283-F1
#
_entry.id   AF-A0A0C2Y283-F1
#
_cell.length_a   1.000
_cell.length_b   1.000
_cell.length_c   1.000
_cell.angle_alpha   90.00
_cell.angle_beta   90.00
_cell.angle_gamma   90.00
#
_symmetry.space_group_name_H-M   'P 1'
#
loop_
_entity.id
_entity.type
_entity.pdbx_description
1 polymer ?
#
loop_
_entity_poly.entity_id
_entity_poly.type
_entity_poly.pdbx_seq_one_letter_code
_entity_poly.pdbx_strand_id
1 'polypeptide(L)'
;MIIHPPDGFDSRSIASQRQSLADEIFTWHRTQMRTLPQLENLLSTVDSNVNAKDDIFFLPSDINKAKHKILGIESLAAIEYQLREGQANDTITLLCNTILHTMVLRDAKNAHACGVFQNTHALKFINRVKGKKETWKARYREARSKLLFLTNSDPKT
;
A
#
# COMPACT_ATOMS: atom_id res chain seq x y z
N MET A 1 26.47 -4.46 -23.26
CA MET A 1 25.54 -3.36 -23.56
C MET A 1 24.95 -2.90 -22.22
N ILE A 2 25.45 -1.78 -21.68
CA ILE A 2 25.10 -1.31 -20.32
C ILE A 2 23.89 -0.39 -20.47
N ILE A 3 22.73 -0.84 -19.98
CA ILE A 3 21.54 0.01 -19.88
C ILE A 3 21.77 0.94 -18.69
N HIS A 4 22.16 2.18 -18.97
CA HIS A 4 22.14 3.24 -17.97
C HIS A 4 20.70 3.42 -17.47
N PRO A 5 20.45 3.49 -16.14
CA PRO A 5 19.16 3.92 -15.65
C PRO A 5 19.01 5.43 -15.92
N PRO A 6 17.85 5.91 -16.39
CA PRO A 6 17.64 7.34 -16.51
C PRO A 6 17.47 7.91 -15.09
N ASP A 7 18.44 8.70 -14.64
CA ASP A 7 18.27 9.65 -13.54
C ASP A 7 17.38 10.80 -14.08
N GLY A 8 16.09 10.53 -14.10
CA GLY A 8 15.04 11.50 -14.40
C GLY A 8 13.92 11.32 -13.40
N PHE A 9 13.90 12.13 -12.35
CA PHE A 9 12.69 12.35 -11.56
C PHE A 9 11.73 13.12 -12.48
N ASP A 10 11.02 12.38 -13.32
CA ASP A 10 10.20 12.97 -14.37
C ASP A 10 8.90 13.46 -13.74
N SER A 11 8.88 14.73 -13.34
CA SER A 11 7.73 15.39 -12.72
C SER A 11 6.46 15.26 -13.58
N ARG A 12 6.60 15.15 -14.91
CA ARG A 12 5.50 14.85 -15.82
C ARG A 12 4.98 13.42 -15.65
N SER A 13 5.86 12.44 -15.43
CA SER A 13 5.46 11.08 -15.11
C SER A 13 4.69 11.02 -13.79
N ILE A 14 5.13 11.76 -12.77
CA ILE A 14 4.45 11.79 -11.47
C ILE A 14 3.07 12.46 -11.59
N ALA A 15 2.97 13.57 -12.31
CA ALA A 15 1.68 14.24 -12.55
C ALA A 15 0.71 13.33 -13.31
N SER A 16 1.19 12.64 -14.35
CA SER A 16 0.40 11.66 -15.10
C SER A 16 -0.05 10.48 -14.22
N GLN A 17 0.82 9.95 -13.37
CA GLN A 17 0.47 8.88 -12.42
C GLN A 17 -0.57 9.34 -11.39
N ARG A 18 -0.48 10.59 -10.92
CA ARG A 18 -1.48 11.16 -10.00
C ARG A 18 -2.83 11.31 -10.66
N GLN A 19 -2.86 11.76 -11.91
CA GLN A 19 -4.11 11.87 -12.67
C GLN A 19 -4.74 10.49 -12.89
N SER A 20 -3.94 9.50 -13.33
CA SER A 20 -4.42 8.12 -13.49
C SER A 20 -4.99 7.55 -12.19
N LEU A 21 -4.34 7.82 -11.06
CA LEU A 21 -4.85 7.41 -9.75
C LEU A 21 -6.19 8.09 -9.42
N ALA A 22 -6.31 9.40 -9.68
CA ALA A 22 -7.55 10.13 -9.46
C ALA A 22 -8.70 9.57 -10.30
N ASP A 23 -8.43 9.24 -11.58
CA ASP A 23 -9.42 8.68 -12.49
C ASP A 23 -9.86 7.26 -12.05
N GLU A 24 -8.93 6.44 -11.56
CA GLU A 24 -9.22 5.12 -10.97
C GLU A 24 -10.07 5.22 -9.71
N ILE A 25 -9.73 6.15 -8.82
CA ILE A 25 -10.49 6.40 -7.58
C ILE A 25 -11.91 6.87 -7.90
N PHE A 26 -12.07 7.78 -8.86
CA PHE A 26 -13.39 8.21 -9.31
C PHE A 26 -14.22 7.03 -9.85
N THR A 27 -13.59 6.16 -10.64
CA THR A 27 -14.23 4.95 -11.18
C THR A 27 -14.62 3.98 -10.06
N TRP A 28 -13.77 3.84 -9.04
CA TRP A 28 -14.06 3.07 -7.84
C TRP A 28 -15.28 3.61 -7.09
N HIS A 29 -15.30 4.91 -6.77
CA HIS A 29 -16.43 5.55 -6.07
C HIS A 29 -17.73 5.40 -6.85
N ARG A 30 -17.69 5.56 -8.17
CA ARG A 30 -18.86 5.33 -9.04
C ARG A 30 -19.36 3.88 -8.98
N THR A 31 -18.45 2.93 -8.90
CA THR A 31 -18.79 1.51 -8.76
C THR A 31 -19.37 1.23 -7.39
N GLN A 32 -18.78 1.77 -6.33
CA GLN A 32 -19.28 1.67 -4.95
C GLN A 32 -20.72 2.18 -4.86
N MET A 33 -21.02 3.36 -5.41
CA MET A 33 -22.37 3.94 -5.45
C MET A 33 -23.39 3.00 -6.09
N ARG A 34 -23.01 2.34 -7.20
CA ARG A 34 -23.89 1.40 -7.91
C ARG A 34 -24.14 0.13 -7.11
N THR A 35 -23.14 -0.36 -6.38
CA THR A 35 -23.23 -1.62 -5.62
C THR A 35 -23.75 -1.45 -4.19
N LEU A 36 -23.52 -0.29 -3.59
CA LEU A 36 -23.78 0.04 -2.19
C LEU A 36 -24.38 1.46 -2.12
N PRO A 37 -25.62 1.66 -2.61
CA PRO A 37 -26.26 2.98 -2.63
C PRO A 37 -26.37 3.63 -1.25
N GLN A 38 -26.41 2.83 -0.18
CA GLN A 38 -26.40 3.31 1.21
C GLN A 38 -25.16 4.15 1.58
N LEU A 39 -24.06 4.05 0.83
CA LEU A 39 -22.85 4.85 1.04
C LEU A 39 -22.90 6.23 0.37
N GLU A 40 -23.96 6.54 -0.39
CA GLU A 40 -24.14 7.80 -1.11
C GLU A 40 -24.01 9.04 -0.23
N ASN A 41 -24.57 8.99 0.97
CA ASN A 41 -24.48 10.09 1.93
C ASN A 41 -23.05 10.32 2.43
N LEU A 42 -22.18 9.31 2.41
CA LEU A 42 -20.78 9.45 2.79
C LEU A 42 -19.95 9.91 1.59
N LEU A 43 -20.20 9.36 0.41
CA LEU A 43 -19.49 9.68 -0.82
C LEU A 43 -19.78 11.09 -1.34
N SER A 44 -20.99 11.61 -1.11
CA SER A 44 -21.36 13.00 -1.45
C SER A 44 -20.66 14.05 -0.58
N THR A 45 -20.07 13.66 0.55
CA THR A 45 -19.27 14.56 1.40
C THR A 45 -17.79 14.63 1.02
N VAL A 46 -17.36 13.81 0.06
CA VAL A 46 -15.97 13.81 -0.43
C VAL A 46 -15.75 15.06 -1.28
N ASP A 47 -14.81 15.89 -0.87
CA ASP A 47 -14.41 17.04 -1.66
C ASP A 47 -13.59 16.58 -2.88
N SER A 48 -14.09 16.91 -4.07
CA SER A 48 -13.43 16.64 -5.36
C SER A 48 -12.03 17.25 -5.48
N ASN A 49 -11.66 18.17 -4.58
CA ASN A 49 -10.36 18.85 -4.56
C ASN A 49 -9.32 18.17 -3.65
N VAL A 50 -9.67 17.05 -3.00
CA VAL A 50 -8.72 16.26 -2.20
C VAL A 50 -7.67 15.62 -3.09
N ASN A 51 -6.41 15.68 -2.67
CA ASN A 51 -5.31 15.00 -3.33
C ASN A 51 -5.58 13.49 -3.35
N ALA A 52 -5.51 12.85 -4.51
CA ALA A 52 -5.84 11.43 -4.73
C ALA A 52 -5.13 10.45 -3.77
N LYS A 53 -4.02 10.85 -3.14
CA LYS A 53 -3.30 10.05 -2.14
C LYS A 53 -3.96 10.02 -0.76
N ASP A 54 -4.73 11.05 -0.45
CA ASP A 54 -5.33 11.30 0.85
C ASP A 54 -6.83 10.99 0.83
N ASP A 55 -7.35 10.47 -0.30
CA ASP A 55 -8.75 10.11 -0.43
C ASP A 55 -9.10 8.86 0.40
N ILE A 56 -10.31 8.86 0.94
CA ILE A 56 -10.82 7.81 1.83
C ILE A 56 -11.68 6.87 0.99
N PHE A 57 -11.34 5.59 0.97
CA PHE A 57 -12.02 4.58 0.16
C PHE A 57 -13.33 4.05 0.78
N PHE A 58 -13.71 4.58 1.95
CA PHE A 58 -14.88 4.18 2.73
C PHE A 58 -15.00 2.66 2.89
N LEU A 59 -13.87 1.99 3.11
CA LEU A 59 -13.87 0.57 3.40
C LEU A 59 -14.50 0.33 4.78
N PRO A 60 -15.02 -0.87 5.07
CA PRO A 60 -15.52 -1.19 6.40
C PRO A 60 -14.55 -0.82 7.53
N SER A 61 -13.24 -0.93 7.31
CA SER A 61 -12.20 -0.52 8.27
C SER A 61 -12.02 1.00 8.45
N ASP A 62 -12.62 1.82 7.58
CA ASP A 62 -12.66 3.29 7.67
C ASP A 62 -13.97 3.79 8.31
N ILE A 63 -15.00 2.95 8.33
CA ILE A 63 -16.32 3.29 8.86
C ILE A 63 -16.42 2.79 10.31
N ASN A 64 -16.96 3.62 11.20
CA ASN A 64 -17.23 3.21 12.58
C ASN A 64 -18.18 1.99 12.60
N LYS A 65 -17.81 0.95 13.36
CA LYS A 65 -18.56 -0.31 13.51
C LYS A 65 -20.02 -0.14 13.84
N ALA A 66 -20.38 0.85 14.66
CA ALA A 66 -21.78 1.12 15.00
C ALA A 66 -22.65 1.40 13.76
N LYS A 67 -22.04 1.92 12.69
CA LYS A 67 -22.71 2.19 11.41
C LYS A 67 -22.71 0.99 10.47
N HIS A 68 -21.95 -0.08 10.75
CA HIS A 68 -21.87 -1.25 9.86
C HIS A 68 -23.22 -1.95 9.72
N LYS A 69 -23.93 -2.12 10.83
CA LYS A 69 -25.29 -2.68 10.85
C LYS A 69 -26.30 -1.80 10.14
N ILE A 70 -26.20 -0.49 10.33
CA ILE A 70 -27.10 0.51 9.72
C ILE A 70 -26.91 0.53 8.20
N LEU A 71 -25.66 0.40 7.74
CA LEU A 71 -25.29 0.41 6.33
C LEU A 71 -25.33 -1.01 5.68
N GLY A 72 -25.62 -2.05 6.45
CA GLY A 72 -25.66 -3.43 5.96
C GLY A 72 -24.34 -3.93 5.37
N ILE A 73 -23.19 -3.44 5.85
CA ILE A 73 -21.84 -3.78 5.31
C ILE A 73 -21.10 -4.83 6.14
N GLU A 74 -21.78 -5.51 7.07
CA GLU A 74 -21.17 -6.50 7.97
C GLU A 74 -20.52 -7.66 7.21
N SER A 75 -21.18 -8.18 6.17
CA SER A 75 -20.61 -9.24 5.32
C SER A 75 -19.38 -8.76 4.55
N LEU A 76 -19.35 -7.49 4.14
CA LEU A 76 -18.20 -6.88 3.48
C LEU A 76 -17.03 -6.68 4.44
N ALA A 77 -17.29 -6.43 5.72
CA ALA A 77 -16.25 -6.33 6.74
C ALA A 77 -15.50 -7.67 6.93
N ALA A 78 -16.22 -8.80 6.88
CA ALA A 78 -15.60 -10.13 6.91
C ALA A 78 -14.74 -10.41 5.67
N ILE A 79 -15.19 -9.98 4.48
CA ILE A 79 -14.40 -10.08 3.24
C ILE A 79 -13.16 -9.19 3.33
N GLU A 80 -13.30 -7.95 3.78
CA GLU A 80 -12.16 -7.04 3.95
C GLU A 80 -11.15 -7.66 4.93
N TYR A 81 -11.59 -8.26 6.03
CA TYR A 81 -10.71 -8.93 6.98
C TYR A 81 -9.79 -9.93 6.27
N GLN A 82 -10.35 -10.83 5.46
CA GLN A 82 -9.58 -11.86 4.75
C GLN A 82 -8.59 -11.23 3.77
N LEU A 83 -9.00 -10.17 3.05
CA LEU A 83 -8.12 -9.44 2.14
C LEU A 83 -6.96 -8.76 2.88
N ARG A 84 -7.23 -8.16 4.05
CA ARG A 84 -6.21 -7.50 4.88
C ARG A 84 -5.26 -8.51 5.49
N GLU A 85 -5.73 -9.69 5.87
CA GLU A 85 -4.91 -10.81 6.32
C GLU A 85 -3.95 -11.26 5.21
N GLY A 86 -4.47 -11.47 4.00
CA GLY A 86 -3.65 -11.74 2.82
C GLY A 86 -2.59 -10.66 2.60
N GLN A 87 -2.98 -9.38 2.63
CA GLN A 87 -2.05 -8.25 2.50
C GLN A 87 -0.96 -8.25 3.59
N ALA A 88 -1.32 -8.58 4.84
CA ALA A 88 -0.36 -8.70 5.93
C ALA A 88 0.65 -9.84 5.68
N ASN A 89 0.19 -10.99 5.21
CA ASN A 89 1.03 -12.14 4.89
C ASN A 89 1.97 -11.88 3.69
N ASP A 90 1.45 -11.24 2.64
CA ASP A 90 2.24 -10.83 1.48
C ASP A 90 3.33 -9.83 1.87
N THR A 91 2.99 -8.84 2.70
CA THR A 91 3.96 -7.84 3.16
C THR A 91 5.05 -8.45 4.05
N ILE A 92 4.71 -9.43 4.90
CA ILE A 92 5.70 -10.21 5.66
C ILE A 92 6.63 -10.97 4.70
N THR A 93 6.08 -11.68 3.71
CA THR A 93 6.85 -12.45 2.74
C THR A 93 7.82 -11.54 1.97
N LEU A 94 7.33 -10.40 1.48
CA LEU A 94 8.15 -9.40 0.79
C LEU A 94 9.21 -8.77 1.70
N LEU A 95 8.92 -8.58 2.99
CA LEU A 95 9.88 -8.11 3.97
C LEU A 95 11.01 -9.13 4.18
N CYS A 96 10.67 -10.40 4.38
CA CYS A 96 11.63 -11.50 4.49
C CYS A 96 12.53 -11.58 3.24
N ASN A 97 11.93 -11.58 2.05
CA ASN A 97 12.65 -11.58 0.78
C ASN A 97 13.59 -10.37 0.65
N THR A 98 13.16 -9.18 1.08
CA THR A 98 13.99 -7.97 1.06
C THR A 98 15.19 -8.09 2.01
N ILE A 99 15.02 -8.71 3.18
CA ILE A 99 16.10 -8.96 4.14
C ILE A 99 17.12 -9.93 3.54
N LEU A 100 16.66 -11.08 3.02
CA LEU A 100 17.51 -12.07 2.37
C LEU A 100 18.30 -11.47 1.20
N HIS A 101 17.61 -10.74 0.32
CA HIS A 101 18.25 -10.05 -0.81
C HIS A 101 19.30 -9.05 -0.35
N THR A 102 19.06 -8.32 0.76
CA THR A 102 20.06 -7.40 1.34
C THR A 102 21.30 -8.12 1.85
N MET A 103 21.14 -9.32 2.43
CA MET A 103 22.27 -10.15 2.89
C MET A 103 23.11 -10.60 1.70
N VAL A 104 22.47 -11.20 0.68
CA VAL A 104 23.15 -11.67 -0.54
C VAL A 104 23.91 -10.52 -1.23
N LEU A 105 23.30 -9.34 -1.34
CA LEU A 105 23.97 -8.17 -1.93
C LEU A 105 25.18 -7.70 -1.11
N ARG A 106 25.13 -7.82 0.22
CA ARG A 106 26.27 -7.47 1.06
C ARG A 106 27.42 -8.45 0.85
N ASP A 107 27.12 -9.74 0.76
CA ASP A 107 28.12 -10.78 0.53
C ASP A 107 28.75 -10.61 -0.85
N ALA A 108 27.93 -10.39 -1.89
CA ALA A 108 28.39 -10.10 -3.24
C ALA A 108 29.26 -8.83 -3.30
N LYS A 109 28.88 -7.77 -2.57
CA LYS A 109 29.71 -6.57 -2.46
C LYS A 109 31.07 -6.90 -1.84
N ASN A 110 31.08 -7.63 -0.73
CA ASN A 110 32.32 -7.96 -0.03
C ASN A 110 33.24 -8.85 -0.88
N ALA A 111 32.69 -9.73 -1.71
CA ALA A 111 33.45 -10.63 -2.58
C ALA A 111 33.97 -9.96 -3.86
N HIS A 112 33.23 -9.00 -4.42
CA HIS A 112 33.47 -8.54 -5.80
C HIS A 112 33.66 -7.02 -5.97
N ALA A 113 33.24 -6.18 -5.02
CA ALA A 113 33.33 -4.74 -5.18
C ALA A 113 34.74 -4.22 -4.83
N CYS A 114 35.61 -4.14 -5.83
CA CYS A 114 36.96 -3.58 -5.70
C CYS A 114 37.02 -2.11 -6.13
N GLY A 115 37.76 -1.29 -5.38
CA GLY A 115 37.94 0.14 -5.67
C GLY A 115 36.72 1.00 -5.33
N VAL A 116 36.89 2.32 -5.42
CA VAL A 116 35.91 3.31 -4.93
C VAL A 116 34.63 3.33 -5.75
N PHE A 117 34.73 3.24 -7.08
CA PHE A 117 33.59 3.32 -7.99
C PHE A 117 32.60 2.16 -7.79
N GLN A 118 33.09 0.92 -7.81
CA GLN A 118 32.23 -0.26 -7.64
C GLN A 118 31.65 -0.33 -6.22
N ASN A 119 32.42 0.05 -5.20
CA ASN A 119 31.91 0.12 -3.82
C ASN A 119 30.79 1.14 -3.68
N THR A 120 30.94 2.32 -4.28
CA THR A 120 29.91 3.36 -4.24
C THR A 120 28.65 2.91 -4.98
N HIS A 121 28.80 2.29 -6.15
CA HIS A 121 27.68 1.78 -6.93
C HIS A 121 26.92 0.65 -6.20
N ALA A 122 27.65 -0.33 -5.65
CA ALA A 122 27.06 -1.41 -4.87
C ALA A 122 26.35 -0.88 -3.60
N LEU A 123 26.94 0.11 -2.92
CA LEU A 123 26.33 0.73 -1.75
C LEU A 123 25.04 1.49 -2.10
N LYS A 124 24.99 2.21 -3.23
CA LYS A 124 23.75 2.84 -3.73
C LYS A 124 22.65 1.79 -3.93
N PHE A 125 22.97 0.65 -4.54
CA PHE A 125 22.00 -0.42 -4.77
C PHE A 125 21.51 -1.05 -3.46
N ILE A 126 22.41 -1.34 -2.52
CA ILE A 126 22.06 -1.85 -1.18
C ILE A 126 21.16 -0.86 -0.44
N ASN A 127 21.47 0.44 -0.49
CA ASN A 127 20.66 1.47 0.16
C ASN A 127 19.26 1.58 -0.46
N ARG A 128 19.12 1.42 -1.78
CA ARG A 128 17.82 1.35 -2.45
C ARG A 128 16.98 0.17 -1.96
N VAL A 129 17.58 -1.00 -1.79
CA VAL A 129 16.88 -2.19 -1.24
C VAL A 129 16.52 -1.99 0.23
N LYS A 130 17.39 -1.36 1.03
CA LYS A 130 17.07 -0.98 2.41
C LYS A 130 15.87 -0.04 2.50
N GLY A 131 15.73 0.92 1.58
CA GLY A 131 14.55 1.79 1.52
C GLY A 131 13.24 1.00 1.39
N LYS A 132 13.23 -0.06 0.56
CA LYS A 132 12.06 -0.94 0.40
C LYS A 132 11.66 -1.65 1.70
N LYS A 133 12.63 -2.00 2.56
CA LYS A 133 12.36 -2.63 3.87
C LYS A 133 11.43 -1.76 4.73
N GLU A 134 11.69 -0.47 4.80
CA GLU A 134 10.85 0.45 5.58
C GLU A 134 9.47 0.63 4.95
N THR A 135 9.38 0.64 3.62
CA THR A 135 8.09 0.62 2.91
C THR A 135 7.25 -0.61 3.25
N TRP A 136 7.83 -1.81 3.24
CA TRP A 136 7.11 -3.04 3.57
C TRP A 136 6.67 -3.09 5.03
N LYS A 137 7.51 -2.62 5.95
CA LYS A 137 7.14 -2.46 7.37
C LYS A 137 5.95 -1.52 7.55
N ALA A 138 5.95 -0.37 6.86
CA ALA A 138 4.86 0.59 6.93
C ALA A 138 3.55 -0.04 6.43
N ARG A 139 3.58 -0.72 5.27
CA ARG A 139 2.42 -1.43 4.72
C ARG A 139 1.89 -2.53 5.65
N TYR A 140 2.78 -3.31 6.28
CA TYR A 140 2.36 -4.30 7.26
C TYR A 140 1.68 -3.66 8.47
N ARG A 141 2.24 -2.57 9.01
CA ARG A 141 1.65 -1.86 10.16
C ARG A 141 0.27 -1.31 9.83
N GLU A 142 0.10 -0.75 8.64
CA GLU A 142 -1.18 -0.25 8.14
C GLU A 142 -2.21 -1.39 8.03
N ALA A 143 -1.88 -2.46 7.31
CA ALA A 143 -2.75 -3.63 7.17
C ALA A 143 -3.12 -4.23 8.54
N ARG A 144 -2.15 -4.34 9.46
CA ARG A 144 -2.37 -4.82 10.82
C ARG A 144 -3.27 -3.90 11.64
N SER A 145 -3.14 -2.58 11.50
CA SER A 145 -4.01 -1.62 12.18
C SER A 145 -5.47 -1.80 11.75
N LYS A 146 -5.69 -1.94 10.44
CA LYS A 146 -7.02 -2.20 9.87
C LYS A 146 -7.56 -3.57 10.28
N LEU A 147 -6.73 -4.60 10.32
CA LEU A 147 -7.09 -5.91 10.87
C LEU A 147 -7.54 -5.80 12.32
N LEU A 148 -6.75 -5.19 13.21
CA LEU A 148 -7.12 -5.04 14.63
C LEU A 148 -8.42 -4.24 14.81
N PHE A 149 -8.66 -3.25 13.94
CA PHE A 149 -9.94 -2.58 13.90
C PHE A 149 -11.06 -3.57 13.58
N LEU A 150 -10.94 -4.39 12.55
CA LEU A 150 -11.95 -5.39 12.18
C LEU A 150 -12.07 -6.53 13.21
N THR A 151 -10.98 -7.02 13.82
CA THR A 151 -10.96 -8.16 14.76
C THR A 151 -11.66 -7.87 16.07
N ASN A 152 -11.53 -6.65 16.62
CA ASN A 152 -12.18 -6.25 17.87
C ASN A 152 -13.71 -6.12 17.72
N SER A 153 -14.29 -6.66 16.63
CA SER A 153 -15.71 -6.64 16.27
C SER A 153 -16.39 -7.98 16.48
N ASP A 154 -15.64 -9.05 16.77
CA ASP A 154 -16.23 -10.33 17.17
C ASP A 154 -16.41 -10.35 18.69
N PRO A 155 -17.64 -10.23 19.22
CA PRO A 155 -17.95 -10.94 20.45
C PRO A 155 -17.85 -12.41 20.06
N LYS A 156 -16.78 -13.07 20.50
CA LYS A 156 -16.66 -14.54 20.39
C LYS A 156 -17.97 -15.16 20.84
N THR A 157 -18.71 -15.74 19.89
CA THR A 157 -19.66 -16.83 20.14
C THR A 157 -18.94 -17.98 20.84
#